data_AF-A0A101ISL0-F1
#
_entry.id   AF-A0A101ISL0-F1
#
_cell.length_a   1.000
_cell.length_b   1.000
_cell.length_c   1.000
_cell.angle_alpha   90.00
_cell.angle_beta   90.00
_cell.angle_gamma   90.00
#
_symmetry.space_group_name_H-M   'P 1'
#
loop_
_entity.id
_entity.type
_entity.pdbx_description
1 polymer ?
#
loop_
_entity_poly.entity_id
_entity_poly.type
_entity_poly.pdbx_seq_one_letter_code
_entity_poly.pdbx_strand_id
1 'polypeptide(L)'
;MFGGQNSNSGVAKKLFNQVSELNRLGLDVELVLVSVGDVHYPPYDFLTAYKVNSVPMGDFLGRIKRAREISRIFGKVVDSLGPGDVLYYRYSGSFPLYYPNKYLRRFRACKIVTEHQTKELDEFKLTNNVLSYWSDYFFGKVLRKQSDAIVGVTDEITQYEIVRARDPEKPHLTI
;
A
#
# COMPACT_ATOMS: atom_id res chain seq x y z
N MET A 1 -4.62 7.21 -5.65
CA MET A 1 -5.95 7.87 -5.65
C MET A 1 -6.73 7.21 -4.50
N PHE A 2 -6.91 7.87 -3.35
CA PHE A 2 -7.65 7.26 -2.24
C PHE A 2 -9.14 7.36 -2.54
N GLY A 3 -9.66 6.37 -3.27
CA GLY A 3 -11.09 6.22 -3.50
C GLY A 3 -11.79 6.09 -2.15
N GLY A 4 -12.97 6.71 -2.02
CA GLY A 4 -13.80 6.59 -0.82
C GLY A 4 -14.04 5.12 -0.52
N GLN A 5 -13.35 4.59 0.49
CA GLN A 5 -13.53 3.22 0.90
C GLN A 5 -14.91 3.13 1.56
N ASN A 6 -15.88 2.60 0.83
CA ASN A 6 -17.10 2.11 1.44
C ASN A 6 -16.77 0.75 2.07
N SER A 7 -17.11 0.55 3.35
CA SER A 7 -16.93 -0.74 4.04
C SER A 7 -17.66 -1.89 3.34
N ASN A 8 -18.64 -1.58 2.47
CA ASN A 8 -19.34 -2.55 1.64
C ASN A 8 -18.75 -2.78 0.23
N SER A 9 -17.60 -2.18 -0.09
CA SER A 9 -16.94 -2.43 -1.39
C SER A 9 -16.51 -3.90 -1.53
N GLY A 10 -16.53 -4.44 -2.76
CA GLY A 10 -16.05 -5.80 -3.02
C GLY A 10 -14.59 -5.99 -2.62
N VAL A 11 -13.78 -4.93 -2.72
CA VAL A 11 -12.38 -4.92 -2.27
C VAL A 11 -12.27 -5.09 -0.76
N ALA A 12 -13.07 -4.36 0.02
CA ALA A 12 -13.09 -4.48 1.47
C ALA A 12 -13.53 -5.89 1.89
N LYS A 13 -14.64 -6.40 1.34
CA LYS A 13 -15.13 -7.76 1.62
C LYS A 13 -14.08 -8.83 1.31
N LYS A 14 -13.38 -8.69 0.17
CA LYS A 14 -12.27 -9.59 -0.20
C LYS A 14 -11.17 -9.58 0.87
N LEU A 15 -10.71 -8.41 1.30
CA LEU A 15 -9.65 -8.29 2.29
C LEU A 15 -10.06 -8.88 3.65
N PHE A 16 -11.25 -8.54 4.14
CA PHE A 16 -11.75 -9.08 5.41
C PHE A 16 -11.83 -10.61 5.39
N ASN A 17 -12.39 -11.19 4.32
CA ASN A 17 -12.49 -12.64 4.19
C ASN A 17 -11.10 -13.29 4.09
N GLN A 18 -10.17 -12.71 3.33
CA GLN A 18 -8.81 -13.24 3.22
C GLN A 18 -8.10 -13.27 4.58
N VAL A 19 -8.13 -12.17 5.33
CA VAL A 19 -7.48 -12.09 6.64
C VAL A 19 -8.17 -13.01 7.65
N SER A 20 -9.50 -13.05 7.66
CA SER A 20 -10.26 -13.97 8.51
C SER A 20 -9.91 -15.43 8.25
N GLU A 21 -9.78 -15.84 6.99
CA GLU A 21 -9.41 -17.22 6.65
C GLU A 21 -7.95 -17.53 7.01
N LEU A 22 -7.02 -16.60 6.80
CA LEU A 22 -5.63 -16.79 7.22
C LEU A 22 -5.51 -16.95 8.75
N ASN A 23 -6.22 -16.12 9.51
CA ASN A 23 -6.31 -16.25 10.96
C ASN A 23 -6.94 -17.59 11.38
N ARG A 24 -8.00 -18.03 10.68
CA ARG A 24 -8.63 -19.35 10.92
C ARG A 24 -7.66 -20.52 10.65
N LEU A 25 -6.72 -20.35 9.73
CA LEU A 25 -5.66 -21.32 9.44
C LEU A 25 -4.49 -21.26 10.44
N GLY A 26 -4.55 -20.37 11.44
CA GLY A 26 -3.56 -20.27 12.51
C GLY A 26 -2.40 -19.32 12.23
N LEU A 27 -2.48 -18.51 11.17
CA LEU A 27 -1.53 -17.41 10.98
C LEU A 27 -1.92 -16.23 11.88
N ASP A 28 -0.94 -15.48 12.37
CA ASP A 28 -1.18 -14.22 13.08
C ASP A 28 -1.18 -13.07 12.08
N VAL A 29 -2.37 -12.64 11.65
CA VAL A 29 -2.54 -11.63 10.61
C VAL A 29 -3.41 -10.48 11.12
N GLU A 30 -2.81 -9.29 11.16
CA GLU A 30 -3.50 -8.02 11.39
C GLU A 30 -3.80 -7.31 10.07
N LEU A 31 -5.04 -6.84 9.90
CA LEU A 31 -5.44 -5.96 8.82
C LEU A 31 -5.35 -4.51 9.27
N VAL A 32 -4.45 -3.74 8.66
CA VAL A 32 -4.37 -2.29 8.89
C VAL A 32 -5.01 -1.53 7.73
N LEU A 33 -6.01 -0.70 8.02
CA LEU A 33 -6.67 0.18 7.05
C LEU A 33 -6.46 1.64 7.41
N VAL A 34 -6.21 2.48 6.40
CA VAL A 34 -6.19 3.94 6.55
C VAL A 34 -7.30 4.54 5.71
N SER A 35 -8.28 5.13 6.39
CA SER A 35 -9.53 5.58 5.79
C SER A 35 -9.63 7.09 5.81
N VAL A 36 -10.02 7.66 4.67
CA VAL A 36 -10.20 9.11 4.53
C VAL A 36 -11.66 9.47 4.82
N GLY A 37 -11.90 10.30 5.82
CA GLY A 37 -13.24 10.69 6.28
C GLY A 37 -13.90 9.66 7.20
N ASP A 38 -15.22 9.81 7.40
CA ASP A 38 -15.98 8.95 8.31
C ASP A 38 -16.44 7.65 7.65
N VAL A 39 -15.52 6.72 7.54
CA VAL A 39 -15.81 5.32 7.18
C VAL A 39 -15.94 4.49 8.45
N HIS A 40 -17.01 3.71 8.53
CA HIS A 40 -17.27 2.77 9.63
C HIS A 40 -17.09 1.34 9.12
N TYR A 41 -16.18 0.60 9.74
CA TYR A 41 -15.99 -0.84 9.50
C TYR A 41 -16.58 -1.63 10.66
N PRO A 42 -17.01 -2.88 10.43
CA PRO A 42 -17.40 -3.76 11.52
C PRO A 42 -16.22 -3.97 12.48
N PRO A 43 -16.47 -4.12 13.79
CA PRO A 43 -15.42 -4.43 14.74
C PRO A 43 -14.93 -5.86 14.51
N TYR A 44 -13.69 -6.00 14.07
CA TYR A 44 -12.99 -7.29 14.00
C TYR A 44 -11.75 -7.21 14.89
N ASP A 45 -11.45 -8.28 15.63
CA ASP A 45 -10.29 -8.32 16.54
C ASP A 45 -8.96 -8.17 15.80
N PHE A 46 -8.93 -8.57 14.52
CA PHE A 46 -7.76 -8.46 13.65
C PHE A 46 -7.69 -7.12 12.88
N LEU A 47 -8.62 -6.19 13.07
CA LEU A 47 -8.67 -4.93 12.31
C LEU A 47 -8.19 -3.74 13.14
N THR A 48 -7.16 -3.07 12.62
CA THR A 48 -6.76 -1.72 13.06
C THR A 48 -7.10 -0.70 11.98
N ALA A 49 -8.08 0.16 12.25
CA ALA A 49 -8.49 1.22 11.33
C ALA A 49 -8.01 2.60 11.81
N TYR A 50 -7.20 3.26 11.00
CA TYR A 50 -6.80 4.65 11.19
C TYR A 50 -7.69 5.58 10.36
N LYS A 51 -8.22 6.62 11.00
CA LYS A 51 -8.97 7.67 10.31
C LYS A 51 -8.04 8.85 10.01
N VAL A 52 -8.11 9.36 8.79
CA VAL A 52 -7.46 10.62 8.39
C VAL A 52 -8.51 11.56 7.81
N ASN A 53 -8.34 12.86 8.04
CA ASN A 53 -9.33 13.85 7.63
C ASN A 53 -9.48 13.90 6.10
N SER A 54 -10.73 14.06 5.65
CA SER A 54 -10.99 14.41 4.25
C SER A 54 -10.53 15.83 4.00
N VAL A 55 -9.85 16.03 2.86
CA VAL A 55 -9.29 17.33 2.48
C VAL A 55 -9.80 17.68 1.08
N PRO A 56 -10.38 18.88 0.87
CA PRO A 56 -10.84 19.33 -0.44
C PRO A 56 -9.75 19.30 -1.50
N MET A 57 -10.15 19.22 -2.79
CA MET A 57 -9.18 19.16 -3.88
C MET A 57 -8.28 20.40 -3.98
N GLY A 58 -8.82 21.59 -3.68
CA GLY A 58 -8.08 22.85 -3.73
C GLY A 58 -7.12 23.08 -2.55
N ASP A 59 -7.22 22.30 -1.47
CA ASP A 59 -6.39 22.50 -0.27
C ASP A 59 -5.09 21.70 -0.38
N PHE A 60 -4.09 22.32 -1.00
CA PHE A 60 -2.77 21.74 -1.17
C PHE A 60 -2.05 21.49 0.17
N LEU A 61 -2.14 22.41 1.13
CA LEU A 61 -1.50 22.27 2.43
C LEU A 61 -2.15 21.16 3.26
N GLY A 62 -3.48 21.05 3.24
CA GLY A 62 -4.19 19.94 3.86
C GLY A 62 -3.82 18.60 3.24
N ARG A 63 -3.62 18.54 1.92
CA ARG A 63 -3.17 17.30 1.24
C ARG A 63 -1.78 16.88 1.68
N ILE A 64 -0.86 17.83 1.86
CA ILE A 64 0.47 17.56 2.43
C ILE A 64 0.35 17.06 3.87
N LYS A 65 -0.47 17.71 4.71
CA LYS A 65 -0.71 17.29 6.10
C LYS A 65 -1.24 15.86 6.16
N ARG A 66 -2.25 15.54 5.34
CA ARG A 66 -2.82 14.19 5.22
C ARG A 66 -1.77 13.17 4.77
N ALA A 67 -0.94 13.51 3.78
CA ALA A 67 0.12 12.61 3.32
C ALA A 67 1.13 12.30 4.43
N ARG A 68 1.54 13.32 5.19
CA ARG A 68 2.41 13.14 6.36
C ARG A 68 1.76 12.32 7.48
N GLU A 69 0.46 12.48 7.68
CA GLU A 69 -0.28 11.67 8.65
C GLU A 69 -0.32 10.19 8.26
N ILE A 70 -0.59 9.89 6.98
CA ILE A 70 -0.51 8.54 6.42
C ILE A 70 0.90 7.97 6.58
N SER A 71 1.94 8.76 6.25
CA SER A 71 3.35 8.36 6.42
C SER A 71 3.69 8.07 7.88
N ARG A 72 3.17 8.86 8.82
CA ARG A 72 3.34 8.61 10.26
C ARG A 72 2.67 7.31 10.68
N ILE A 73 1.46 7.03 10.21
CA ILE A 73 0.74 5.78 10.50
C ILE A 73 1.52 4.59 9.94
N PHE A 74 1.94 4.66 8.67
CA PHE A 74 2.77 3.63 8.04
C PHE A 74 4.05 3.42 8.86
N GLY A 75 4.72 4.50 9.29
CA GLY A 75 5.93 4.40 10.12
C GLY A 75 5.68 3.62 11.42
N LYS A 76 4.58 3.90 12.11
CA LYS A 76 4.18 3.18 13.33
C LYS A 76 3.93 1.69 13.07
N VAL A 77 3.28 1.35 11.97
CA VAL A 77 3.04 -0.05 11.58
C VAL A 77 4.36 -0.76 11.31
N VAL A 78 5.30 -0.12 10.61
CA VAL A 78 6.63 -0.73 10.38
C VAL A 78 7.40 -0.91 11.70
N ASP A 79 7.24 0.01 12.65
CA ASP A 79 7.89 -0.06 13.96
C ASP A 79 7.36 -1.14 14.88
N SER A 80 6.08 -1.50 14.75
CA SER A 80 5.50 -2.58 15.56
C SER A 80 5.92 -3.97 15.08
N LEU A 81 6.56 -4.07 13.92
CA LEU A 81 6.93 -5.34 13.29
C LEU A 81 8.40 -5.70 13.55
N GLY A 82 8.63 -6.95 13.95
CA GLY A 82 9.93 -7.55 14.18
C GLY A 82 10.58 -8.15 12.92
N PRO A 83 11.80 -8.72 13.06
CA PRO A 83 12.55 -9.29 11.93
C PRO A 83 11.89 -10.49 11.24
N GLY A 84 11.04 -11.23 11.95
CA GLY A 84 10.28 -12.36 11.42
C GLY A 84 8.97 -11.98 10.72
N ASP A 85 8.57 -10.72 10.86
CA ASP A 85 7.26 -10.28 10.42
C ASP A 85 7.30 -9.75 8.98
N VAL A 86 6.15 -9.83 8.31
CA VAL A 86 5.97 -9.37 6.94
C VAL A 86 4.84 -8.36 6.89
N LEU A 87 5.16 -7.14 6.45
CA LEU A 87 4.16 -6.18 6.03
C LEU A 87 3.79 -6.44 4.58
N TYR A 88 2.60 -7.00 4.37
CA TYR A 88 2.00 -7.15 3.06
C TYR A 88 1.23 -5.87 2.69
N TYR A 89 1.81 -5.07 1.80
CA TYR A 89 1.32 -3.74 1.44
C TYR A 89 0.67 -3.73 0.06
N ARG A 90 -0.61 -3.39 0.00
CA ARG A 90 -1.30 -3.14 -1.27
C ARG A 90 -0.91 -1.78 -1.81
N TYR A 91 -0.23 -1.78 -2.94
CA TYR A 91 0.37 -0.60 -3.51
C TYR A 91 -0.70 0.41 -3.95
N SER A 92 -0.60 1.65 -3.47
CA SER A 92 -1.58 2.71 -3.77
C SER A 92 -1.01 3.91 -4.54
N GLY A 93 0.24 3.80 -4.99
CA GLY A 93 0.94 4.82 -5.77
C GLY A 93 2.25 5.31 -5.15
N SER A 94 3.04 6.03 -5.96
CA SER A 94 4.44 6.39 -5.69
C SER A 94 4.70 7.73 -5.00
N PHE A 95 3.70 8.35 -4.38
CA PHE A 95 3.88 9.70 -3.86
C PHE A 95 4.78 9.71 -2.62
N PRO A 96 5.97 10.35 -2.67
CA PRO A 96 7.00 10.19 -1.62
C PRO A 96 6.52 10.57 -0.22
N LEU A 97 5.62 11.55 -0.13
CA LEU A 97 5.12 12.01 1.16
C LEU A 97 4.27 10.97 1.91
N TYR A 98 3.83 9.88 1.26
CA TYR A 98 3.15 8.77 1.94
C TYR A 98 4.12 7.77 2.58
N TYR A 99 5.40 7.79 2.21
CA TYR A 99 6.36 6.78 2.63
C TYR A 99 7.24 7.33 3.76
N PRO A 100 7.27 6.69 4.93
CA PRO A 100 8.21 7.06 5.99
C PRO A 100 9.63 6.63 5.60
N ASN A 101 10.66 7.21 6.23
CA ASN A 101 12.05 6.75 6.07
C ASN A 101 12.20 5.25 6.35
N LYS A 102 11.36 4.71 7.23
CA LYS A 102 11.31 3.29 7.60
C LYS A 102 10.85 2.38 6.48
N TYR A 103 10.27 2.90 5.40
CA TYR A 103 10.00 2.10 4.21
C TYR A 103 11.31 1.61 3.56
N LEU A 104 12.39 2.39 3.65
CA LEU A 104 13.69 2.01 3.12
C LEU A 104 14.22 0.80 3.89
N ARG A 105 14.71 -0.20 3.15
CA ARG A 105 15.12 -1.51 3.68
C ARG A 105 16.18 -1.41 4.80
N ARG A 106 17.02 -0.37 4.78
CA ARG A 106 18.05 -0.13 5.81
C ARG A 106 17.48 0.29 7.17
N PHE A 107 16.28 0.87 7.22
CA PHE A 107 15.71 1.49 8.42
C PHE A 107 14.53 0.72 9.03
N ARG A 108 14.40 -0.57 8.69
CA ARG A 108 13.35 -1.46 9.23
C ARG A 108 13.89 -2.86 9.48
N ALA A 109 13.27 -3.56 10.42
CA ALA A 109 13.56 -4.96 10.75
C ALA A 109 12.73 -5.93 9.91
N CYS A 110 11.44 -5.64 9.74
CA CYS A 110 10.50 -6.50 9.02
C CYS A 110 10.72 -6.51 7.51
N LYS A 111 10.09 -7.47 6.83
CA LYS A 111 9.99 -7.54 5.36
C LYS A 111 8.78 -6.76 4.86
N ILE A 112 8.89 -6.13 3.69
CA ILE A 112 7.78 -5.45 3.03
C ILE A 112 7.60 -6.11 1.67
N VAL A 113 6.41 -6.67 1.46
CA VAL A 113 5.97 -7.25 0.19
C VAL A 113 4.94 -6.29 -0.41
N THR A 114 5.12 -5.91 -1.68
CA THR A 114 4.23 -4.95 -2.34
C THR A 114 3.36 -5.63 -3.38
N GLU A 115 2.03 -5.58 -3.18
CA GLU A 115 1.05 -6.11 -4.13
C GLU A 115 0.62 -5.03 -5.13
N HIS A 116 0.74 -5.33 -6.43
CA HIS A 116 0.34 -4.48 -7.54
C HIS A 116 -0.93 -5.03 -8.20
N GLN A 117 -1.96 -4.18 -8.31
CA GLN A 117 -3.25 -4.54 -8.94
C GLN A 117 -3.28 -4.22 -10.44
N THR A 118 -2.42 -3.32 -10.88
CA THR A 118 -2.44 -2.76 -12.23
C THR A 118 -1.01 -2.44 -12.67
N LYS A 119 -0.86 -2.11 -13.97
CA LYS A 119 0.33 -1.45 -14.49
C LYS A 119 0.25 0.04 -14.17
N GLU A 120 0.77 0.42 -13.00
CA GLU A 120 0.46 1.72 -12.36
C GLU A 120 0.69 2.93 -13.28
N LEU A 121 1.82 2.95 -13.99
CA LEU A 121 2.17 4.07 -14.86
C LEU A 121 1.24 4.16 -16.09
N ASP A 122 0.84 3.01 -16.63
CA ASP A 122 -0.07 2.92 -17.77
C ASP A 122 -1.48 3.34 -17.34
N GLU A 123 -1.93 2.92 -16.15
CA GLU A 123 -3.21 3.34 -15.57
C GLU A 123 -3.24 4.85 -15.28
N PHE A 124 -2.19 5.42 -14.70
CA PHE A 124 -2.13 6.87 -14.47
C PHE A 124 -2.13 7.67 -15.77
N LYS A 125 -1.52 7.12 -16.84
CA LYS A 125 -1.57 7.72 -18.18
C LYS A 125 -2.99 7.69 -18.75
N LEU A 126 -3.69 6.55 -18.63
CA LEU A 126 -5.07 6.38 -19.11
C LEU A 126 -6.08 7.25 -18.35
N THR A 127 -5.93 7.37 -17.03
CA THR A 127 -6.82 8.16 -16.16
C THR A 127 -6.48 9.65 -16.12
N ASN A 128 -5.48 10.10 -16.91
CA ASN A 128 -4.98 11.46 -16.95
C ASN A 128 -4.55 12.01 -15.56
N ASN A 129 -4.06 11.12 -14.69
CA ASN A 129 -3.60 11.48 -13.35
C ASN A 129 -2.14 11.92 -13.39
N VAL A 130 -1.92 13.13 -13.91
CA VAL A 130 -0.58 13.70 -14.20
C VAL A 130 0.34 13.68 -12.98
N LEU A 131 -0.18 14.04 -11.79
CA LEU A 131 0.63 14.07 -10.56
C LEU A 131 1.11 12.66 -10.17
N SER A 132 0.21 11.67 -10.21
CA SER A 132 0.57 10.29 -9.84
C SER A 132 1.49 9.67 -10.89
N TYR A 133 1.26 9.98 -12.17
CA TYR A 133 2.13 9.56 -13.28
C TYR A 133 3.57 10.02 -13.06
N TRP A 134 3.79 11.33 -12.90
CA TRP A 134 5.13 11.87 -12.71
C TRP A 134 5.77 11.37 -11.42
N SER A 135 4.97 11.24 -10.36
CA SER A 135 5.44 10.67 -9.12
C SER A 135 5.93 9.22 -9.28
N ASP A 136 5.19 8.36 -9.97
CA ASP A 136 5.63 6.98 -10.23
C ASP A 136 6.80 6.90 -11.20
N TYR A 137 6.83 7.79 -12.19
CA TYR A 137 7.93 7.90 -13.12
C TYR A 137 9.26 8.15 -12.40
N PHE A 138 9.31 9.11 -11.47
CA PHE A 138 10.53 9.47 -10.75
C PHE A 138 10.83 8.56 -9.55
N PHE A 139 9.84 8.31 -8.69
CA PHE A 139 10.07 7.66 -7.39
C PHE A 139 9.71 6.18 -7.38
N GLY A 140 8.90 5.73 -8.33
CA GLY A 140 8.38 4.38 -8.31
C GLY A 140 9.44 3.30 -8.45
N LYS A 141 10.47 3.54 -9.25
CA LYS A 141 11.63 2.63 -9.33
C LYS A 141 12.32 2.51 -7.97
N VAL A 142 12.54 3.64 -7.28
CA VAL A 142 13.20 3.65 -5.98
C VAL A 142 12.37 2.89 -4.96
N LEU A 143 11.07 3.16 -4.88
CA LEU A 143 10.17 2.49 -3.95
C LEU A 143 10.07 0.98 -4.18
N ARG A 144 9.98 0.55 -5.45
CA ARG A 144 10.01 -0.87 -5.81
C ARG A 144 11.33 -1.53 -5.42
N LYS A 145 12.47 -0.86 -5.58
CA LYS A 145 13.76 -1.42 -5.15
C LYS A 145 13.85 -1.63 -3.63
N GLN A 146 13.15 -0.82 -2.86
CA GLN A 146 13.16 -0.91 -1.40
C GLN A 146 12.22 -1.98 -0.84
N SER A 147 11.29 -2.53 -1.62
CA SER A 147 10.50 -3.70 -1.21
C SER A 147 11.34 -4.98 -1.29
N ASP A 148 11.03 -5.95 -0.44
CA ASP A 148 11.71 -7.25 -0.40
C ASP A 148 11.16 -8.22 -1.44
N ALA A 149 9.88 -8.11 -1.78
CA ALA A 149 9.24 -8.90 -2.83
C ALA A 149 8.09 -8.12 -3.50
N ILE A 150 7.70 -8.58 -4.69
CA ILE A 150 6.57 -8.07 -5.45
C ILE A 150 5.52 -9.16 -5.62
N VAL A 151 4.25 -8.80 -5.47
CA VAL A 151 3.13 -9.67 -5.85
C VAL A 151 2.32 -8.97 -6.93
N GLY A 152 2.07 -9.63 -8.06
CA GLY A 152 1.13 -9.14 -9.06
C GLY A 152 -0.12 -10.02 -9.08
N VAL A 153 -1.27 -9.42 -9.41
CA VAL A 153 -2.54 -10.16 -9.55
C VAL A 153 -2.70 -10.87 -10.91
N THR A 154 -1.75 -10.67 -11.81
CA THR A 154 -1.61 -11.40 -13.08
C THR A 154 -0.13 -11.47 -13.45
N ASP A 155 0.26 -12.47 -14.26
CA ASP A 155 1.64 -12.58 -14.74
C ASP A 155 2.07 -11.34 -15.53
N GLU A 156 1.15 -10.77 -16.30
CA GLU A 156 1.40 -9.55 -17.06
C GLU A 156 1.78 -8.37 -16.16
N ILE A 157 1.08 -8.20 -15.03
CA ILE A 157 1.37 -7.15 -14.04
C ILE A 157 2.67 -7.48 -13.31
N THR A 158 2.86 -8.72 -12.86
CA THR A 158 4.08 -9.16 -12.19
C THR A 158 5.33 -8.87 -13.04
N GLN A 159 5.32 -9.31 -14.31
CA GLN A 159 6.44 -9.08 -15.23
C GLN A 159 6.68 -7.59 -15.50
N TYR A 160 5.61 -6.81 -15.70
CA TYR A 160 5.72 -5.37 -15.88
C TYR A 160 6.41 -4.70 -14.68
N GLU A 161 6.00 -5.04 -13.46
CA GLU A 161 6.52 -4.41 -12.24
C GLU A 161 7.96 -4.84 -11.91
N ILE A 162 8.36 -6.08 -12.23
CA ILE A 162 9.75 -6.55 -12.15
C ILE A 162 10.65 -5.76 -13.11
N VAL A 163 10.22 -5.60 -14.37
CA VAL A 163 10.96 -4.81 -15.37
C VAL A 163 11.10 -3.35 -14.90
N ARG A 164 10.04 -2.77 -14.32
CA ARG A 164 10.05 -1.42 -13.75
C ARG A 164 10.96 -1.30 -12.52
N ALA A 165 11.04 -2.34 -11.69
CA ALA A 165 11.97 -2.41 -10.57
C ALA A 165 13.45 -2.44 -11.03
N ARG A 166 13.71 -2.90 -12.27
CA ARG A 166 15.05 -3.15 -12.82
C ARG A 166 15.87 -4.08 -11.92
N ASP A 167 15.23 -5.15 -11.51
CA ASP A 167 15.77 -6.16 -10.61
C ASP A 167 15.12 -7.52 -10.95
N PRO A 168 15.64 -8.25 -11.95
CA PRO A 168 15.02 -9.48 -12.45
C PRO A 168 15.06 -10.62 -11.42
N GLU A 169 15.99 -10.57 -10.47
CA GLU A 169 16.13 -11.56 -9.39
C GLU A 169 15.27 -11.20 -8.16
N LYS A 170 14.52 -10.08 -8.23
CA LYS A 170 13.63 -9.69 -7.14
C LYS A 170 12.63 -10.80 -6.86
N PRO A 171 12.52 -11.28 -5.60
CA PRO A 171 11.51 -12.26 -5.24
C PRO A 171 10.12 -11.79 -5.66
N HIS A 172 9.37 -12.67 -6.32
CA HIS A 172 8.05 -12.33 -6.82
C HIS A 172 7.11 -13.53 -6.88
N LEU A 173 5.82 -13.24 -6.85
CA LEU A 173 4.74 -14.21 -6.97
C LEU A 173 3.59 -13.60 -7.78
N THR A 174 2.88 -14.43 -8.54
CA THR A 174 1.58 -14.07 -9.13
C THR A 174 0.48 -14.80 -8.35
N ILE A 175 -0.61 -14.11 -8.02
CA ILE A 175 -1.80 -14.67 -7.34
C ILE A 175 -3.08 -14.55 -8.16
#